data_AF-A0A6M0BGI5-F1
#
_entry.id   AF-A0A6M0BGI5-F1
#
_cell.length_a   1.000
_cell.length_b   1.000
_cell.length_c   1.000
_cell.angle_alpha   90.00
_cell.angle_beta   90.00
_cell.angle_gamma   90.00
#
_symmetry.space_group_name_H-M   'P 1'
#
loop_
_entity.id
_entity.type
_entity.pdbx_description
1 polymer ?
#
loop_
_entity_poly.entity_id
_entity_poly.type
_entity_poly.pdbx_seq_one_letter_code
_entity_poly.pdbx_strand_id
1 'polypeptide(L)' 'MEAIYIPELLKLPEHTEVTPVNQFLVDLQTLTPVRGQVQVAHQGNYLEVCAQAETIITLTCHRCLKQYNHR' A
#
# COMPACT_ATOMS: atom_id res chain seq x y z
N MET A 1 8.09 -2.53 -6.33
CA MET A 1 7.71 -1.29 -7.02
C MET A 1 8.97 -0.74 -7.68
N GLU A 2 8.85 -0.27 -8.92
CA GLU A 2 9.97 0.33 -9.65
C GLU A 2 10.09 1.83 -9.29
N ALA A 3 11.24 2.43 -9.59
CA ALA A 3 11.46 3.85 -9.34
C ALA A 3 10.66 4.69 -10.35
N ILE A 4 9.96 5.70 -9.87
CA ILE A 4 9.25 6.68 -10.71
C ILE A 4 10.23 7.81 -11.06
N TYR A 5 10.55 7.98 -12.34
CA TYR A 5 11.43 9.04 -12.81
C TYR A 5 10.63 10.30 -13.14
N ILE A 6 10.94 11.42 -12.46
CA ILE A 6 10.22 12.71 -12.64
C ILE A 6 10.13 13.15 -14.11
N PRO A 7 11.19 13.05 -14.95
CA PRO A 7 11.10 13.44 -16.35
C PRO A 7 10.10 12.61 -17.17
N GLU A 8 9.81 11.38 -16.77
CA GLU A 8 8.82 10.52 -17.43
C GLU A 8 7.42 10.85 -16.95
N LEU A 9 7.27 11.06 -15.63
CA LEU A 9 6.03 11.52 -15.00
C LEU A 9 5.52 12.82 -15.62
N LEU A 10 6.40 13.78 -15.92
CA LEU A 10 6.05 15.04 -16.57
C LEU A 10 5.51 14.87 -18.01
N LYS A 11 5.75 13.74 -18.66
CA LYS A 11 5.24 13.45 -20.02
C LYS A 11 3.86 12.79 -19.99
N LEU A 12 3.43 12.29 -18.83
CA LEU A 12 2.14 11.65 -18.68
C LEU A 12 1.00 12.67 -18.63
N PRO A 13 -0.23 12.28 -19.02
CA PRO A 13 -1.42 13.09 -18.81
C PRO A 13 -1.52 13.51 -17.34
N GLU A 14 -1.87 14.79 -17.12
CA GLU A 14 -2.00 15.37 -15.77
C GLU A 14 -0.73 15.23 -14.91
N HIS A 15 0.43 14.97 -15.53
CA HIS A 15 1.69 14.66 -14.85
C HIS A 15 1.53 13.58 -13.77
N THR A 16 0.67 12.59 -14.05
CA THR A 16 0.19 11.62 -13.08
C THR A 16 0.46 10.19 -13.53
N GLU A 17 0.99 9.38 -12.62
CA GLU A 17 1.17 7.93 -12.78
C GLU A 17 0.34 7.19 -11.72
N VAL A 18 -0.32 6.11 -12.14
CA VAL A 18 -1.06 5.22 -11.24
C VAL A 18 -0.47 3.82 -11.33
N THR A 19 0.06 3.33 -10.22
CA THR A 19 0.69 2.01 -10.12
C THR A 19 -0.18 1.08 -9.28
N PRO A 20 -0.56 -0.10 -9.80
CA PRO A 20 -1.31 -1.08 -9.02
C PRO A 20 -0.42 -1.72 -7.94
N VAL A 21 -1.02 -2.01 -6.79
CA VAL A 21 -0.44 -2.81 -5.71
C VAL A 21 -1.19 -4.13 -5.67
N ASN A 22 -0.46 -5.24 -5.75
CA ASN A 22 -1.01 -6.58 -5.57
C ASN A 22 0.09 -7.53 -5.08
N GLN A 23 0.50 -7.37 -3.83
CA GLN A 23 1.61 -8.13 -3.26
C GLN A 23 1.44 -8.34 -1.75
N PHE A 24 2.10 -9.37 -1.23
CA PHE A 24 2.35 -9.47 0.21
C PHE A 24 3.48 -8.52 0.58
N LEU A 25 3.30 -7.77 1.67
CA LEU A 25 4.32 -6.86 2.18
C LEU A 25 5.10 -7.56 3.29
N VAL A 26 6.43 -7.49 3.24
CA VAL A 26 7.33 -8.22 4.16
C VAL A 26 7.00 -7.92 5.64
N ASP A 27 6.68 -6.67 5.95
CA ASP A 27 6.43 -6.20 7.31
C ASP A 27 4.95 -6.19 7.72
N LEU A 28 4.05 -6.71 6.89
CA LEU A 28 2.61 -6.78 7.17
C LEU A 28 2.10 -8.21 6.96
N GLN A 29 1.81 -8.90 8.05
CA GLN A 29 1.21 -10.23 8.00
C GLN A 29 -0.27 -10.12 7.61
N THR A 30 -0.60 -10.63 6.43
CA THR A 30 -1.95 -10.60 5.87
C THR A 30 -2.36 -11.98 5.37
N LEU A 31 -3.67 -12.24 5.32
CA LEU A 31 -4.26 -13.46 4.76
C LEU A 31 -4.46 -13.35 3.24
N THR A 32 -4.52 -12.13 2.71
CA THR A 32 -4.61 -11.84 1.28
C THR A 32 -3.54 -10.83 0.89
N PRO A 33 -3.11 -10.76 -0.39
CA PRO A 33 -2.23 -9.69 -0.84
C PRO A 33 -2.82 -8.31 -0.49
N VAL A 34 -1.96 -7.33 -0.26
CA VAL A 34 -2.38 -5.93 -0.25
C VAL A 34 -2.72 -5.54 -1.67
N ARG A 35 -3.98 -5.15 -1.90
CA ARG A 35 -4.52 -4.83 -3.22
C ARG A 35 -5.00 -3.40 -3.27
N GLY A 36 -4.62 -2.65 -4.28
CA GLY A 36 -5.00 -1.26 -4.40
C GLY A 36 -4.21 -0.53 -5.47
N GLN A 37 -4.11 0.79 -5.31
CA GLN A 37 -3.34 1.63 -6.22
C GLN A 37 -2.64 2.75 -5.46
N VAL A 38 -1.49 3.14 -5.98
CA VAL A 38 -0.77 4.37 -5.61
C VAL A 38 -0.84 5.30 -6.80
N GLN A 39 -1.25 6.54 -6.58
CA GLN A 39 -1.21 7.62 -7.55
C GLN A 39 -0.13 8.61 -7.15
N VAL A 40 0.71 8.98 -8.10
CA VAL A 40 1.75 10.01 -7.94
C VAL A 40 1.50 11.08 -8.99
N ALA A 41 1.32 12.33 -8.57
CA ALA A 41 1.12 13.47 -9.45
C ALA A 41 2.19 14.54 -9.18
N HIS A 42 2.83 15.04 -10.23
CA HIS A 42 3.81 16.13 -10.10
C HIS A 42 3.11 17.49 -10.18
N GLN A 43 3.08 18.22 -9.06
CA GLN A 43 2.37 19.49 -8.90
C GLN A 43 3.27 20.73 -9.09
N GLY A 44 4.39 20.55 -9.80
CA GLY A 44 5.33 21.62 -10.17
C GLY A 44 6.55 21.71 -9.26
N ASN A 45 6.36 21.83 -7.94
CA ASN A 45 7.44 21.88 -6.95
C ASN A 45 7.34 20.80 -5.86
N TYR A 46 6.32 19.95 -5.91
CA TYR A 46 6.16 18.80 -5.03
C TYR A 46 5.51 17.63 -5.77
N LEU A 47 5.58 16.45 -5.16
CA LEU A 47 4.83 15.28 -5.58
C LEU A 47 3.65 15.10 -4.63
N GLU A 48 2.45 15.06 -5.20
CA GLU A 48 1.28 14.57 -4.50
C GLU A 48 1.26 13.05 -4.61
N VAL A 49 1.25 12.36 -3.47
CA VAL A 49 1.24 10.90 -3.41
C VAL A 49 0.01 10.45 -2.63
N CYS A 50 -0.91 9.80 -3.32
CA CYS A 50 -2.15 9.28 -2.76
C CYS A 50 -2.20 7.77 -2.93
N ALA A 51 -2.72 7.04 -1.95
CA ALA A 51 -2.85 5.60 -2.04
C ALA A 51 -4.13 5.12 -1.37
N GLN A 52 -4.75 4.12 -1.99
CA GLN A 52 -5.85 3.37 -1.39
C GLN A 52 -5.60 1.89 -1.63
N ALA A 53 -5.66 1.11 -0.56
CA ALA A 53 -5.46 -0.33 -0.62
C ALA A 53 -6.25 -1.05 0.47
N GLU A 54 -6.51 -2.33 0.23
CA GLU A 54 -7.23 -3.25 1.10
C GLU A 54 -6.47 -4.56 1.27
N THR A 55 -6.70 -5.22 2.39
CA THR A 55 -6.20 -6.55 2.70
C THR A 55 -7.02 -7.15 3.84
N ILE A 56 -6.80 -8.43 4.15
CA ILE A 56 -7.38 -9.11 5.30
C ILE A 56 -6.26 -9.43 6.29
N ILE A 57 -6.42 -9.03 7.55
CA ILE A 57 -5.48 -9.35 8.64
C ILE A 57 -6.17 -10.15 9.74
N THR A 58 -5.39 -11.00 10.41
CA THR A 58 -5.83 -11.60 11.67
C THR A 58 -5.45 -10.69 12.82
N LEU A 59 -6.44 -10.18 13.53
CA LEU A 59 -6.21 -9.43 14.77
C LEU A 59 -6.18 -10.40 15.95
N THR A 60 -5.18 -10.26 16.81
CA THR A 60 -5.14 -10.94 18.10
C THR A 60 -5.26 -9.91 19.21
N CYS A 61 -6.16 -10.16 20.15
CA CYS A 61 -6.26 -9.35 21.35
C CYS A 61 -5.86 -10.18 22.58
N HIS A 62 -5.54 -9.50 23.68
CA HIS A 62 -5.15 -10.16 24.93
C HIS A 62 -6.21 -11.15 25.44
N ARG A 63 -7.49 -10.93 25.11
CA ARG A 63 -8.58 -11.86 25.43
C ARG A 63 -8.48 -13.17 24.64
N CYS A 64 -8.20 -13.09 23.34
CA CYS A 64 -8.00 -14.27 22.48
C CYS A 64 -6.80 -15.13 22.94
N LEU A 65 -5.74 -14.49 23.45
CA LEU A 65 -4.53 -15.17 23.91
C LEU A 65 -4.65 -15.81 25.31
N LYS A 66 -5.57 -15.33 26.16
CA LYS A 66 -5.73 -15.83 27.54
C LYS A 66 -6.66 -17.04 27.68
N GLN A 67 -7.66 -17.21 26.80
CA GLN A 67 -8.65 -18.29 26.94
C GLN A 67 -8.15 -19.69 26.58
N TYR A 68 -6.94 -19.83 26.03
CA TYR A 68 -6.34 -21.14 25.71
C TYR A 68 -5.25 -21.61 26.68
N ASN A 69 -4.92 -20.82 27.71
CA ASN A 69 -3.91 -21.17 28.73
C ASN A 69 -4.52 -21.58 30.07
N HIS A 70 -5.68 -22.25 30.07
CA HIS A 70 -6.09 -23.06 31.22
C HIS A 70 -5.51 -24.46 31.02
N ARG A 71 -4.32 -24.68 31.56
CA ARG A 71 -3.80 -26.02 31.88
C ARG A 71 -4.29 -26.42 33.26
#